data_AF-A0A1Q2MBU8-F1
#
_entry.id   AF-A0A1Q2MBU8-F1
#
_cell.length_a   1.000
_cell.length_b   1.000
_cell.length_c   1.000
_cell.angle_alpha   90.00
_cell.angle_beta   90.00
_cell.angle_gamma   90.00
#
_symmetry.space_group_name_H-M   'P 1'
#
loop_
_entity.id
_entity.type
_entity.pdbx_description
1 polymer ?
#
loop_
_entity_poly.entity_id
_entity_poly.type
_entity_poly.pdbx_seq_one_letter_code
_entity_poly.pdbx_strand_id
1 'polypeptide(L)'
;MRKPEQQLELLELDAELIKKWYLETRKLIEDTVCPDGQADMVCAAALAVGGNYSKSVIELLRLGHQLPAKALLRILCELTAKLAWVIVAPRSKKKNKKEEFEKKLNQWHRATLHKRINILEEFRSIVPEEQRDYLEKAIVNAKAQFKRLHGPRMPKTIEIFSKLSPKWRKGMYPRGFLQFNDAVHIDLGSLAHRFSTEGEVANVDPDSNDDVSELSGYCLCFIYQIIYIVRSHFGMDTEQMAAEFHDNGRDIFSPQETDKLKNIG
;
A
#
# COMPACT_ATOMS: atom_id res chain seq x y z
N MET A 1 5.20 7.67 26.04
CA MET A 1 6.15 7.55 24.92
C MET A 1 7.21 6.54 25.29
N ARG A 2 7.60 5.65 24.36
CA ARG A 2 8.69 4.69 24.57
C ARG A 2 10.04 5.40 24.56
N LYS A 3 11.03 4.86 25.25
CA LYS A 3 12.41 5.38 25.17
C LYS A 3 12.96 5.18 23.75
N PRO A 4 13.85 6.05 23.25
CA PRO A 4 14.41 5.92 21.89
C PRO A 4 15.01 4.54 21.60
N GLU A 5 15.74 3.97 22.55
CA GLU A 5 16.35 2.63 22.46
C GLU A 5 15.30 1.54 22.21
N GLN A 6 14.19 1.59 22.96
CA GLN A 6 13.08 0.64 22.81
C GLN A 6 12.35 0.80 21.47
N GLN A 7 12.31 2.02 20.92
CA GLN A 7 11.71 2.24 19.60
C GLN A 7 12.59 1.64 18.50
N LEU A 8 13.92 1.75 18.63
CA LEU A 8 14.87 1.20 17.68
C LEU A 8 14.90 -0.33 17.73
N GLU A 9 14.85 -0.94 18.91
CA GLU A 9 14.76 -2.40 19.06
C GLU A 9 13.52 -2.98 18.35
N LEU A 10 12.36 -2.32 18.50
CA LEU A 10 11.13 -2.73 17.82
C LEU A 10 11.19 -2.50 16.30
N LEU A 11 11.85 -1.43 15.86
CA LEU A 11 12.07 -1.19 14.43
C LEU A 11 12.89 -2.33 13.80
N GLU A 12 13.96 -2.77 14.47
CA GLU A 12 14.79 -3.88 13.98
C GLU A 12 14.06 -5.22 13.98
N LEU A 13 13.25 -5.49 15.01
CA LEU A 13 12.40 -6.67 15.06
C LEU A 13 11.40 -6.69 13.89
N ASP A 14 10.71 -5.57 13.66
CA ASP A 14 9.78 -5.44 12.55
C ASP A 14 10.53 -5.63 11.21
N ALA A 15 11.73 -5.06 11.05
CA ALA A 15 12.54 -5.19 9.83
C ALA A 15 12.91 -6.63 9.49
N GLU A 16 13.33 -7.42 10.49
CA GLU A 16 13.71 -8.82 10.28
C GLU A 16 12.52 -9.70 9.92
N LEU A 17 11.34 -9.46 10.53
CA LEU A 17 10.10 -10.17 10.16
C LEU A 17 9.69 -9.88 8.72
N ILE A 18 9.70 -8.60 8.32
CA ILE A 18 9.37 -8.18 6.96
C ILE A 18 10.29 -8.86 5.95
N LYS A 19 11.60 -8.83 6.22
CA LYS A 19 12.63 -9.44 5.36
C LYS A 19 12.43 -10.94 5.26
N LYS A 20 12.21 -11.63 6.38
CA LYS A 20 11.95 -13.07 6.43
C LYS A 20 10.73 -13.44 5.57
N TRP A 21 9.57 -12.85 5.86
CA TRP A 21 8.34 -13.18 5.14
C TRP A 21 8.44 -12.88 3.65
N TYR A 22 9.08 -11.78 3.28
CA TYR A 22 9.32 -11.42 1.88
C TYR A 22 10.19 -12.47 1.17
N LEU A 23 11.34 -12.83 1.74
CA LEU A 23 12.28 -13.77 1.12
C LEU A 23 11.66 -15.16 0.96
N GLU A 24 10.99 -15.65 2.00
CA GLU A 24 10.28 -16.94 1.94
C GLU A 24 9.21 -16.95 0.84
N THR A 25 8.36 -15.93 0.82
CA THR A 25 7.25 -15.86 -0.16
C THR A 25 7.78 -15.72 -1.57
N ARG A 26 8.79 -14.87 -1.77
CA ARG A 26 9.43 -14.67 -3.07
C ARG A 26 10.04 -15.97 -3.58
N LYS A 27 10.81 -16.66 -2.74
CA LYS A 27 11.42 -17.94 -3.11
C LYS A 27 10.36 -18.97 -3.51
N LEU A 28 9.28 -19.09 -2.73
CA LEU A 28 8.19 -19.99 -3.07
C LEU A 28 7.57 -19.65 -4.44
N ILE A 29 7.32 -18.38 -4.74
CA ILE A 29 6.82 -17.96 -6.06
C ILE A 29 7.81 -18.34 -7.16
N GLU A 30 9.10 -18.04 -6.98
CA GLU A 30 10.16 -18.36 -7.97
C GLU A 30 10.28 -19.88 -8.21
N ASP A 31 10.11 -20.70 -7.17
CA ASP A 31 10.29 -22.15 -7.23
C ASP A 31 9.03 -22.89 -7.73
N THR A 32 7.82 -22.38 -7.46
CA THR A 32 6.56 -23.13 -7.64
C THR A 32 5.53 -22.49 -8.55
N VAL A 33 5.66 -21.20 -8.89
CA VAL A 33 4.65 -20.48 -9.67
C VAL A 33 5.18 -20.19 -11.06
N CYS A 34 4.42 -20.60 -12.09
CA CYS A 34 4.54 -20.07 -13.45
C CYS A 34 3.40 -19.07 -13.64
N PRO A 35 3.62 -17.74 -13.48
CA PRO A 35 2.53 -16.76 -13.57
C PRO A 35 1.88 -16.82 -14.95
N ASP A 36 0.65 -17.33 -15.02
CA ASP A 36 -0.05 -17.52 -16.30
C ASP A 36 -1.25 -16.57 -16.47
N GLY A 37 -1.61 -15.84 -15.40
CA GLY A 37 -2.72 -14.90 -15.37
C GLY A 37 -2.39 -13.51 -14.83
N GLN A 38 -3.28 -12.55 -15.12
CA GLN A 38 -3.16 -11.18 -14.61
C GLN A 38 -3.18 -11.12 -13.07
N ALA A 39 -3.89 -12.04 -12.41
CA ALA A 39 -3.90 -12.16 -10.95
C ALA A 39 -2.51 -12.48 -10.39
N ASP A 40 -1.82 -13.47 -10.97
CA ASP A 40 -0.49 -13.86 -10.54
C ASP A 40 0.51 -12.73 -10.74
N MET A 41 0.44 -12.06 -11.90
CA MET A 41 1.28 -10.89 -12.19
C MET A 41 1.06 -9.76 -11.18
N VAL A 42 -0.20 -9.46 -10.84
CA VAL A 42 -0.52 -8.44 -9.83
C VAL A 42 -0.02 -8.84 -8.45
N CYS A 43 -0.18 -10.10 -8.04
CA CYS A 43 0.31 -10.61 -6.76
C CYS A 43 1.84 -10.58 -6.67
N ALA A 44 2.55 -11.07 -7.70
CA ALA A 44 4.01 -11.04 -7.75
C ALA A 44 4.55 -9.59 -7.76
N ALA A 45 3.95 -8.70 -8.56
CA ALA A 45 4.32 -7.30 -8.59
C ALA A 45 4.04 -6.59 -7.26
N ALA A 46 2.90 -6.87 -6.62
CA ALA A 46 2.56 -6.30 -5.33
C ALA A 46 3.51 -6.76 -4.22
N LEU A 47 3.95 -8.03 -4.24
CA LEU A 47 4.98 -8.53 -3.32
C LEU A 47 6.30 -7.78 -3.50
N ALA A 48 6.79 -7.68 -4.74
CA ALA A 48 8.06 -7.02 -5.05
C ALA A 48 8.05 -5.53 -4.68
N VAL A 49 7.01 -4.80 -5.12
CA VAL A 49 6.86 -3.36 -4.84
C VAL A 49 6.60 -3.12 -3.36
N GLY A 50 5.75 -3.92 -2.73
CA GLY A 50 5.47 -3.84 -1.30
C GLY A 50 6.70 -4.08 -0.45
N GLY A 51 7.50 -5.10 -0.77
CA GLY A 51 8.77 -5.38 -0.09
C GLY A 51 9.77 -4.23 -0.21
N ASN A 52 9.93 -3.67 -1.41
CA ASN A 52 10.81 -2.51 -1.64
C ASN A 52 10.37 -1.28 -0.86
N TYR A 53 9.08 -0.91 -0.91
CA TYR A 53 8.59 0.22 -0.13
C TYR A 53 8.71 -0.01 1.37
N SER A 54 8.47 -1.23 1.84
CA SER A 54 8.61 -1.55 3.27
C SER A 54 10.04 -1.41 3.73
N LYS A 55 11.01 -1.91 2.94
CA LYS A 55 12.43 -1.70 3.19
C LYS A 55 12.77 -0.20 3.24
N SER A 56 12.33 0.58 2.26
CA SER A 56 12.57 2.02 2.24
C SER A 56 11.99 2.75 3.45
N VAL A 57 10.79 2.36 3.91
CA VAL A 57 10.19 2.91 5.15
C VAL A 57 11.10 2.63 6.34
N ILE A 58 11.56 1.39 6.53
CA ILE A 58 12.44 1.02 7.64
C ILE A 58 13.75 1.83 7.59
N GLU A 59 14.40 1.94 6.43
CA GLU A 59 15.64 2.71 6.31
C GLU A 59 15.43 4.21 6.61
N LEU A 60 14.33 4.80 6.14
CA LEU A 60 14.01 6.19 6.45
C LEU A 60 13.77 6.39 7.95
N LEU A 61 13.08 5.46 8.60
CA LEU A 61 12.85 5.51 10.04
C LEU A 61 14.16 5.39 10.85
N ARG A 62 15.10 4.53 10.42
CA ARG A 62 16.44 4.44 11.03
C ARG A 62 17.22 5.74 10.96
N LEU A 63 17.04 6.47 9.85
CA LEU A 63 17.70 7.77 9.61
C LEU A 63 16.95 8.95 10.27
N GLY A 64 15.82 8.71 10.94
CA GLY A 64 15.02 9.78 11.55
C GLY A 64 14.25 10.62 10.52
N HIS A 65 13.78 10.00 9.43
CA HIS A 65 13.00 10.63 8.37
C HIS A 65 11.53 10.16 8.38
N GLN A 66 10.75 10.64 9.35
CA GLN A 66 9.38 10.18 9.59
C GLN A 66 8.39 10.65 8.51
N LEU A 67 8.47 11.90 8.03
CA LEU A 67 7.59 12.43 6.99
C LEU A 67 7.73 11.68 5.67
N PRO A 68 8.96 11.49 5.13
CA PRO A 68 9.15 10.64 3.95
C PRO A 68 8.65 9.21 4.17
N ALA A 69 8.88 8.63 5.36
CA ALA A 69 8.37 7.31 5.71
C ALA A 69 6.83 7.27 5.69
N LYS A 70 6.15 8.29 6.23
CA LYS A 70 4.68 8.44 6.21
C LYS A 70 4.14 8.51 4.77
N ALA A 71 4.83 9.21 3.87
CA ALA A 71 4.43 9.26 2.46
C ALA A 71 4.48 7.87 1.80
N LEU A 72 5.52 7.08 2.09
CA LEU A 72 5.61 5.70 1.61
C LEU A 72 4.59 4.77 2.29
N LEU A 73 4.34 4.94 3.58
CA LEU A 73 3.28 4.21 4.31
C LEU A 73 1.90 4.50 3.72
N ARG A 74 1.64 5.74 3.29
CA ARG A 74 0.40 6.11 2.59
C ARG A 74 0.25 5.36 1.27
N ILE A 75 1.34 5.19 0.51
CA ILE A 75 1.35 4.40 -0.74
C ILE A 75 1.12 2.91 -0.45
N LEU A 76 1.81 2.35 0.56
CA LEU A 76 1.61 0.96 0.99
C LEU A 76 0.16 0.70 1.40
N CYS A 77 -0.44 1.57 2.21
CA CYS A 77 -1.83 1.47 2.62
C CYS A 77 -2.78 1.42 1.40
N GLU A 78 -2.55 2.27 0.41
CA GLU A 78 -3.35 2.29 -0.82
C GLU A 78 -3.21 1.01 -1.63
N LEU A 79 -1.96 0.52 -1.78
CA LEU A 79 -1.67 -0.73 -2.45
C LEU A 79 -2.38 -1.89 -1.75
N THR A 80 -2.24 -2.02 -0.43
CA THR A 80 -2.87 -3.07 0.36
C THR A 80 -4.39 -3.03 0.21
N ALA A 81 -5.02 -1.86 0.33
CA ALA A 81 -6.48 -1.73 0.21
C ALA A 81 -7.00 -2.10 -1.19
N LYS A 82 -6.30 -1.67 -2.24
CA LYS A 82 -6.65 -2.00 -3.63
C LYS A 82 -6.45 -3.49 -3.91
N LEU A 83 -5.34 -4.06 -3.44
CA LEU A 83 -5.04 -5.49 -3.59
C LEU A 83 -6.11 -6.34 -2.89
N ALA A 84 -6.43 -6.01 -1.63
CA ALA A 84 -7.49 -6.68 -0.89
C ALA A 84 -8.85 -6.58 -1.61
N TRP A 85 -9.18 -5.41 -2.15
CA TRP A 85 -10.44 -5.24 -2.88
C TRP A 85 -10.51 -6.04 -4.17
N VAL A 86 -9.41 -6.13 -4.92
CA VAL A 86 -9.36 -6.87 -6.17
C VAL A 86 -9.35 -8.38 -5.92
N ILE A 87 -8.54 -8.85 -4.96
CA ILE A 87 -8.29 -10.28 -4.71
C ILE A 87 -9.29 -10.91 -3.71
N VAL A 88 -9.66 -10.20 -2.64
CA VAL A 88 -10.33 -10.80 -1.45
C VAL A 88 -11.86 -10.61 -1.44
N ALA A 89 -12.45 -9.82 -2.35
CA ALA A 89 -13.86 -9.44 -2.24
C ALA A 89 -14.89 -10.57 -2.55
N PRO A 90 -16.15 -10.43 -2.06
CA PRO A 90 -16.78 -11.46 -1.24
C PRO A 90 -17.61 -12.50 -2.02
N ARG A 91 -17.64 -13.73 -1.46
CA ARG A 91 -18.69 -14.78 -1.58
C ARG A 91 -19.30 -15.04 -2.96
N SER A 92 -18.64 -14.72 -4.07
CA SER A 92 -19.15 -15.15 -5.37
C SER A 92 -18.94 -16.66 -5.51
N LYS A 93 -19.95 -17.37 -6.04
CA LYS A 93 -19.83 -18.80 -6.37
C LYS A 93 -18.59 -18.96 -7.25
N LYS A 94 -17.79 -20.03 -7.04
CA LYS A 94 -16.49 -20.27 -7.71
C LYS A 94 -16.44 -19.84 -9.21
N LYS A 95 -17.53 -20.06 -9.96
CA LYS A 95 -17.68 -19.67 -11.37
C LYS A 95 -17.53 -18.15 -11.69
N ASN A 96 -17.80 -17.24 -10.75
CA ASN A 96 -17.75 -15.79 -11.01
C ASN A 96 -16.49 -15.10 -10.47
N LYS A 97 -15.58 -15.81 -9.78
CA LYS A 97 -14.41 -15.18 -9.14
C LYS A 97 -13.43 -14.58 -10.14
N LYS A 98 -13.10 -15.31 -11.21
CA LYS A 98 -12.18 -14.83 -12.26
C LYS A 98 -12.75 -13.61 -12.98
N GLU A 99 -14.01 -13.66 -13.40
CA GLU A 99 -14.68 -12.53 -14.04
C GLU A 99 -14.79 -11.30 -13.12
N GLU A 100 -15.05 -11.52 -11.83
CA GLU A 100 -15.12 -10.44 -10.85
C GLU A 100 -13.75 -9.81 -10.57
N PHE A 101 -12.70 -10.62 -10.48
CA PHE A 101 -11.31 -10.15 -10.41
C PHE A 101 -10.98 -9.27 -11.62
N GLU A 102 -11.16 -9.80 -12.84
CA GLU A 102 -10.89 -9.09 -14.10
C GLU A 102 -11.68 -7.79 -14.18
N LYS A 103 -12.94 -7.80 -13.76
CA LYS A 103 -13.78 -6.60 -13.71
C LYS A 103 -13.22 -5.54 -12.76
N LYS A 104 -12.71 -5.92 -11.58
CA LYS A 104 -12.14 -4.96 -10.61
C LYS A 104 -10.76 -4.48 -11.04
N LEU A 105 -9.95 -5.35 -11.62
CA LEU A 105 -8.66 -4.99 -12.19
C LEU A 105 -8.84 -3.97 -13.33
N ASN A 106 -9.80 -4.21 -14.23
CA ASN A 106 -10.16 -3.25 -15.27
C ASN A 106 -10.65 -1.90 -14.70
N GLN A 107 -11.44 -1.92 -13.62
CA GLN A 107 -11.83 -0.68 -12.93
C GLN A 107 -10.62 0.09 -12.39
N TRP A 108 -9.69 -0.61 -11.73
CA TRP A 108 -8.47 0.00 -11.21
C TRP A 108 -7.59 0.54 -12.35
N HIS A 109 -7.33 -0.26 -13.38
CA HIS A 109 -6.51 0.16 -14.51
C HIS A 109 -7.12 1.39 -15.21
N ARG A 110 -8.44 1.40 -15.41
CA ARG A 110 -9.16 2.54 -15.99
C ARG A 110 -9.06 3.80 -15.13
N ALA A 111 -9.19 3.68 -13.80
CA ALA A 111 -9.05 4.82 -12.89
C ALA A 111 -7.62 5.40 -12.92
N THR A 112 -6.61 4.53 -12.95
CA THR A 112 -5.20 4.93 -13.07
C THR A 112 -4.93 5.65 -14.39
N LEU A 113 -5.44 5.12 -15.51
CA LEU A 113 -5.31 5.77 -16.81
C LEU A 113 -6.01 7.13 -16.86
N HIS A 114 -7.20 7.26 -16.27
CA HIS A 114 -7.88 8.55 -16.20
C HIS A 114 -7.06 9.59 -15.45
N LYS A 115 -6.54 9.24 -14.26
CA LYS A 115 -5.66 10.13 -13.48
C LYS A 115 -4.40 10.50 -14.26
N ARG A 116 -3.78 9.52 -14.93
CA ARG A 116 -2.59 9.73 -15.77
C ARG A 116 -2.86 10.68 -16.92
N ILE A 117 -3.98 10.52 -17.64
CA ILE A 117 -4.35 11.41 -18.75
C ILE A 117 -4.50 12.84 -18.25
N ASN A 118 -5.24 13.07 -17.16
CA ASN A 118 -5.45 14.42 -16.62
C ASN A 118 -4.11 15.08 -16.27
N ILE A 119 -3.22 14.36 -15.57
CA ILE A 119 -1.89 14.87 -15.21
C ILE A 119 -1.06 15.20 -16.47
N LEU A 120 -1.02 14.31 -17.46
CA LEU A 120 -0.26 14.56 -18.69
C LEU A 120 -0.82 15.75 -19.48
N GLU A 121 -2.14 15.93 -19.50
CA GLU A 121 -2.78 17.08 -20.14
C GLU A 121 -2.49 18.40 -19.41
N GLU A 122 -2.40 18.40 -18.08
CA GLU A 122 -1.99 19.56 -17.29
C GLU A 122 -0.55 20.00 -17.63
N PHE A 123 0.35 19.04 -17.86
CA PHE A 123 1.74 19.35 -18.23
C PHE A 123 1.91 19.89 -19.66
N ARG A 124 0.88 19.81 -20.50
CA ARG A 124 0.97 20.15 -21.93
C ARG A 124 1.40 21.59 -22.19
N SER A 125 0.98 22.52 -21.33
CA SER A 125 1.28 23.95 -21.48
C SER A 125 2.65 24.37 -20.93
N ILE A 126 3.32 23.51 -20.16
CA ILE A 126 4.58 23.85 -19.48
C ILE A 126 5.76 22.95 -19.88
N VAL A 127 5.51 21.91 -20.66
CA VAL A 127 6.56 21.01 -21.12
C VAL A 127 7.48 21.72 -22.13
N PRO A 128 8.82 21.57 -22.00
CA PRO A 128 9.76 22.05 -23.00
C PRO A 128 9.50 21.45 -24.38
N GLU A 129 9.85 22.18 -25.44
CA GLU A 129 9.56 21.78 -26.82
C GLU A 129 10.20 20.44 -27.18
N GLU A 130 11.40 20.16 -26.66
CA GLU A 130 12.15 18.93 -26.89
C GLU A 130 11.45 17.67 -26.34
N GLN A 131 10.55 17.85 -25.37
CA GLN A 131 9.80 16.77 -24.73
C GLN A 131 8.34 16.72 -25.17
N ARG A 132 7.88 17.67 -25.99
CA ARG A 132 6.46 17.78 -26.40
C ARG A 132 6.00 16.54 -27.17
N ASP A 133 6.80 16.05 -28.12
CA ASP A 133 6.48 14.85 -28.89
C ASP A 133 6.33 13.60 -28.01
N TYR A 134 7.18 13.46 -26.99
CA TYR A 134 7.10 12.37 -26.03
C TYR A 134 5.81 12.45 -25.21
N LEU A 135 5.46 13.65 -24.73
CA LEU A 135 4.23 13.88 -23.98
C LEU A 135 2.99 13.56 -24.82
N GLU A 136 2.93 14.05 -26.06
CA GLU A 136 1.80 13.79 -26.97
C GLU A 136 1.64 12.29 -27.25
N LYS A 137 2.73 11.58 -27.52
CA LYS A 137 2.71 10.11 -27.66
C LYS A 137 2.20 9.42 -26.39
N ALA A 138 2.63 9.86 -25.21
CA ALA A 138 2.16 9.31 -23.94
C ALA A 138 0.65 9.56 -23.73
N ILE A 139 0.14 10.75 -24.07
CA ILE A 139 -1.29 11.09 -24.00
C ILE A 139 -2.09 10.22 -24.96
N VAL A 140 -1.67 10.13 -26.23
CA VAL A 140 -2.35 9.32 -27.26
C VAL A 140 -2.40 7.86 -26.83
N ASN A 141 -1.28 7.29 -26.38
CA ASN A 141 -1.21 5.92 -25.90
C ASN A 141 -2.12 5.66 -24.70
N ALA A 142 -2.12 6.57 -23.70
CA ALA A 142 -2.98 6.44 -22.54
C ALA A 142 -4.47 6.53 -22.90
N LYS A 143 -4.86 7.46 -23.79
CA LYS A 143 -6.23 7.59 -24.29
C LYS A 143 -6.67 6.35 -25.08
N ALA A 144 -5.79 5.79 -25.90
CA ALA A 144 -6.07 4.56 -26.65
C ALA A 144 -6.32 3.36 -25.72
N GLN A 145 -5.50 3.19 -24.68
CA GLN A 145 -5.72 2.15 -23.66
C GLN A 145 -7.01 2.40 -22.89
N PHE A 146 -7.28 3.64 -22.47
CA PHE A 146 -8.49 3.98 -21.72
C PHE A 146 -9.78 3.67 -22.50
N LYS A 147 -9.80 3.94 -23.81
CA LYS A 147 -10.96 3.65 -24.69
C LYS A 147 -11.26 2.15 -24.82
N ARG A 148 -10.26 1.28 -24.65
CA ARG A 148 -10.43 -0.19 -24.71
C ARG A 148 -11.06 -0.76 -23.43
N LEU A 149 -11.05 -0.01 -22.33
CA LEU A 149 -11.56 -0.46 -21.05
C LEU A 149 -13.00 -0.01 -20.84
N HIS A 150 -13.90 -0.98 -20.72
CA HIS A 150 -15.32 -0.74 -20.41
C HIS A 150 -15.62 -1.13 -18.96
N GLY A 151 -16.63 -0.48 -18.37
CA GLY A 151 -17.08 -0.81 -17.02
C GLY A 151 -17.39 0.42 -16.14
N PRO A 152 -17.86 0.18 -14.91
CA PRO A 152 -18.12 1.26 -13.96
C PRO A 152 -16.81 1.91 -13.49
N ARG A 153 -16.92 3.05 -12.79
CA ARG A 153 -15.77 3.68 -12.14
C ARG A 153 -15.30 2.83 -10.95
N MET A 154 -13.99 2.86 -10.71
CA MET A 154 -13.44 2.36 -9.45
C MET A 154 -14.07 3.13 -8.28
N PRO A 155 -14.49 2.44 -7.20
CA PRO A 155 -14.94 3.11 -5.99
C PRO A 155 -13.83 4.02 -5.43
N LYS A 156 -14.21 5.11 -4.77
CA LYS A 156 -13.22 5.94 -4.04
C LYS A 156 -12.55 5.10 -2.94
N THR A 157 -11.35 5.46 -2.51
CA THR A 157 -10.62 4.62 -1.52
C THR A 157 -11.41 4.41 -0.21
N ILE A 158 -12.11 5.43 0.29
CA ILE A 158 -13.03 5.28 1.43
C ILE A 158 -14.14 4.25 1.18
N GLU A 159 -14.68 4.23 -0.03
CA GLU A 159 -15.71 3.26 -0.44
C GLU A 159 -15.12 1.86 -0.59
N ILE A 160 -13.85 1.74 -1.01
CA ILE A 160 -13.14 0.47 -1.01
C ILE A 160 -13.11 -0.13 0.40
N PHE A 161 -12.71 0.66 1.40
CA PHE A 161 -12.74 0.20 2.80
C PHE A 161 -14.13 -0.16 3.30
N SER A 162 -15.19 0.50 2.80
CA SER A 162 -16.58 0.14 3.12
C SER A 162 -17.04 -1.17 2.48
N LYS A 163 -16.38 -1.59 1.39
CA LYS A 163 -16.62 -2.87 0.69
C LYS A 163 -15.77 -4.01 1.23
N LEU A 164 -14.70 -3.70 1.96
CA LEU A 164 -13.94 -4.66 2.76
C LEU A 164 -14.65 -4.91 4.10
N SER A 165 -14.20 -5.90 4.85
CA SER A 165 -14.85 -6.23 6.12
C SER A 165 -14.67 -5.11 7.16
N PRO A 166 -15.54 -5.04 8.18
CA PRO A 166 -15.48 -3.98 9.20
C PRO A 166 -14.12 -3.84 9.90
N LYS A 167 -13.32 -4.93 9.95
CA LYS A 167 -11.97 -4.93 10.53
C LYS A 167 -11.00 -4.06 9.73
N TRP A 168 -11.05 -4.13 8.39
CA TRP A 168 -10.25 -3.28 7.50
C TRP A 168 -10.57 -1.80 7.68
N ARG A 169 -11.86 -1.48 7.78
CA ARG A 169 -12.34 -0.10 7.97
C ARG A 169 -11.96 0.48 9.34
N LYS A 170 -11.96 -0.33 10.40
CA LYS A 170 -11.60 0.14 11.75
C LYS A 170 -10.09 0.22 11.97
N GLY A 171 -9.31 -0.69 11.37
CA GLY A 171 -7.86 -0.76 11.55
C GLY A 171 -7.08 0.14 10.59
N MET A 172 -7.24 -0.06 9.28
CA MET A 172 -6.34 0.54 8.27
C MET A 172 -6.76 1.94 7.81
N TYR A 173 -8.06 2.20 7.67
CA TYR A 173 -8.55 3.43 7.02
C TYR A 173 -8.24 4.73 7.79
N PRO A 174 -8.59 4.87 9.10
CA PRO A 174 -8.37 6.12 9.81
C PRO A 174 -6.89 6.48 9.89
N ARG A 175 -6.01 5.49 10.02
CA ARG A 175 -4.57 5.70 10.25
C ARG A 175 -3.83 5.95 8.94
N GLY A 176 -4.15 5.22 7.87
CA GLY A 176 -3.54 5.45 6.56
C GLY A 176 -3.91 6.79 5.92
N PHE A 177 -5.11 7.31 6.16
CA PHE A 177 -5.63 8.51 5.48
C PHE A 177 -5.77 9.75 6.36
N LEU A 178 -5.83 9.63 7.69
CA LEU A 178 -5.79 10.82 8.56
C LEU A 178 -4.35 11.13 8.99
N GLN A 179 -3.55 10.11 9.33
CA GLN A 179 -2.22 10.33 9.91
C GLN A 179 -1.14 10.65 8.87
N PHE A 180 -1.26 10.14 7.64
CA PHE A 180 -0.20 10.27 6.62
C PHE A 180 -0.52 11.25 5.49
N ASN A 181 -1.69 11.90 5.53
CA ASN A 181 -2.13 12.75 4.43
C ASN A 181 -1.31 14.04 4.34
N ASP A 182 -0.91 14.59 5.48
CA ASP A 182 0.00 15.74 5.61
C ASP A 182 1.37 15.49 4.98
N ALA A 183 1.84 14.24 4.96
CA ALA A 183 3.10 13.85 4.35
C ALA A 183 3.06 13.80 2.81
N VAL A 184 1.87 13.70 2.21
CA VAL A 184 1.69 13.63 0.74
C VAL A 184 1.10 14.94 0.18
N HIS A 185 0.22 15.58 0.95
CA HIS A 185 -0.47 16.79 0.59
C HIS A 185 -0.11 17.89 1.60
N ILE A 186 1.12 18.39 1.48
CA ILE A 186 1.60 19.50 2.29
C ILE A 186 0.75 20.73 1.97
N ASP A 187 0.07 21.25 2.98
CA ASP A 187 -0.70 22.48 2.93
C ASP A 187 -0.20 23.51 3.96
N LEU A 188 -0.75 24.73 3.90
CA LEU A 188 -0.36 25.80 4.82
C LEU A 188 -0.60 25.43 6.30
N GLY A 189 -1.61 24.61 6.61
CA GLY A 189 -1.86 24.16 7.97
C GLY A 189 -0.77 23.21 8.46
N SER A 190 -0.42 22.22 7.64
CA SER A 190 0.66 21.26 7.91
C SER A 190 2.03 21.94 8.05
N LEU A 191 2.28 23.01 7.29
CA LEU A 191 3.49 23.82 7.43
C LEU A 191 3.47 24.68 8.69
N ALA A 192 2.34 25.31 9.01
CA ALA A 192 2.19 26.13 10.21
C ALA A 192 2.40 25.32 11.49
N HIS A 193 1.94 24.07 11.53
CA HIS A 193 2.16 23.17 12.68
C HIS A 193 3.64 22.84 12.95
N ARG A 194 4.53 23.13 12.01
CA ARG A 194 5.98 22.90 12.13
C ARG A 194 6.74 24.12 12.60
N PHE A 195 6.06 25.24 12.71
CA PHE A 195 6.62 26.50 13.15
C PHE A 195 6.13 26.79 14.56
N SER A 196 7.05 27.06 15.47
CA SER A 196 6.73 27.53 16.81
C SER A 196 7.63 28.69 17.20
N THR A 197 7.17 29.50 18.16
CA THR A 197 7.92 30.64 18.68
C THR A 197 8.07 30.51 20.18
N GLU A 198 9.30 30.55 20.67
CA GLU A 198 9.60 30.59 22.10
C GLU A 198 10.29 31.93 22.40
N GLY A 199 9.49 32.91 22.85
CA GLY A 199 9.95 34.29 22.97
C GLY A 199 10.23 34.90 21.59
N GLU A 200 11.46 35.40 21.38
CA GLU A 200 11.91 35.96 20.09
C GLU A 200 12.55 34.92 19.16
N VAL A 201 12.66 33.66 19.59
CA VAL A 201 13.28 32.60 18.80
C VAL A 201 12.21 31.84 18.02
N ALA A 202 12.39 31.78 16.71
CA ALA A 202 11.61 30.93 15.82
C ALA A 202 12.23 29.52 15.75
N ASN A 203 11.43 28.50 16.03
CA ASN A 203 11.79 27.10 15.91
C ASN A 203 11.03 26.49 14.73
N VAL A 204 11.75 25.70 13.92
CA VAL A 204 11.18 24.99 12.76
C VAL A 204 11.51 23.51 12.89
N ASP A 205 10.47 22.68 13.01
CA ASP A 205 10.59 21.24 13.01
C ASP A 205 10.70 20.72 11.56
N PRO A 206 11.87 20.20 11.14
CA PRO A 206 12.08 19.74 9.77
C PRO A 206 11.29 18.46 9.46
N ASP A 207 10.83 17.73 10.48
CA ASP A 207 10.16 16.42 10.35
C ASP A 207 9.00 16.25 11.36
N SER A 208 8.24 15.15 11.30
CA SER A 208 7.17 14.83 12.25
C SER A 208 7.71 14.12 13.49
N ASN A 209 7.22 14.52 14.67
CA ASN A 209 7.53 13.90 15.97
C ASN A 209 6.71 12.62 16.24
N ASP A 210 6.30 11.91 15.19
CA ASP A 210 5.56 10.64 15.29
C ASP A 210 6.45 9.53 15.88
N ASP A 211 5.86 8.61 16.67
CA ASP A 211 6.60 7.50 17.30
C ASP A 211 7.09 6.50 16.25
N VAL A 212 8.41 6.26 16.21
CA VAL A 212 9.06 5.41 15.20
C VAL A 212 8.53 3.98 15.26
N SER A 213 8.28 3.46 16.47
CA SER A 213 7.78 2.11 16.67
C SER A 213 6.31 1.95 16.29
N GLU A 214 5.56 3.05 16.24
CA GLU A 214 4.21 3.08 15.67
C GLU A 214 4.28 3.04 14.14
N LEU A 215 5.14 3.87 13.52
CA LEU A 215 5.34 3.91 12.08
C LEU A 215 5.86 2.57 11.52
N SER A 216 6.81 1.93 12.21
CA SER A 216 7.29 0.59 11.86
C SER A 216 6.20 -0.46 11.97
N GLY A 217 5.34 -0.36 12.99
CA GLY A 217 4.19 -1.24 13.18
C GLY A 217 3.17 -1.12 12.04
N TYR A 218 2.96 0.08 11.49
CA TYR A 218 2.14 0.25 10.29
C TYR A 218 2.76 -0.39 9.06
N CYS A 219 4.08 -0.23 8.89
CA CYS A 219 4.83 -0.87 7.82
C CYS A 219 4.62 -2.39 7.87
N LEU A 220 4.89 -2.98 9.03
CA LEU A 220 4.71 -4.41 9.30
C LEU A 220 3.27 -4.87 9.02
N CYS A 221 2.27 -4.11 9.45
CA CYS A 221 0.87 -4.43 9.19
C CYS A 221 0.55 -4.44 7.68
N PHE A 222 0.96 -3.41 6.93
CA PHE A 222 0.60 -3.31 5.52
C PHE A 222 1.28 -4.39 4.69
N ILE A 223 2.54 -4.70 4.98
CA ILE A 223 3.28 -5.75 4.26
C ILE A 223 2.83 -7.14 4.67
N TYR A 224 2.50 -7.38 5.93
CA TYR A 224 1.84 -8.61 6.38
C TYR A 224 0.59 -8.88 5.55
N GLN A 225 -0.30 -7.89 5.40
CA GLN A 225 -1.53 -8.05 4.61
C GLN A 225 -1.25 -8.32 3.13
N ILE A 226 -0.27 -7.63 2.52
CA ILE A 226 0.13 -7.89 1.13
C ILE A 226 0.61 -9.34 0.98
N ILE A 227 1.56 -9.76 1.82
CA ILE A 227 2.13 -11.11 1.78
C ILE A 227 1.05 -12.16 2.05
N TYR A 228 0.17 -11.91 3.01
CA TYR A 228 -0.95 -12.79 3.34
C TYR A 228 -1.85 -13.02 2.12
N ILE A 229 -2.26 -11.94 1.44
CA ILE A 229 -3.09 -12.02 0.24
C ILE A 229 -2.37 -12.80 -0.87
N VAL A 230 -1.07 -12.54 -1.05
CA VAL A 230 -0.24 -13.21 -2.07
C VAL A 230 -0.10 -14.70 -1.77
N ARG A 231 0.28 -15.08 -0.55
CA ARG A 231 0.39 -16.48 -0.12
C ARG A 231 -0.94 -17.20 -0.27
N SER A 232 -2.04 -16.58 0.16
CA SER A 232 -3.39 -17.15 0.03
C SER A 232 -3.81 -17.35 -1.42
N HIS A 233 -3.47 -16.43 -2.32
CA HIS A 233 -3.75 -16.53 -3.74
C HIS A 233 -3.04 -17.73 -4.37
N PHE A 234 -1.80 -18.00 -3.97
CA PHE A 234 -1.02 -19.15 -4.43
C PHE A 234 -1.19 -20.43 -3.60
N GLY A 235 -2.16 -20.47 -2.67
CA GLY A 235 -2.42 -21.66 -1.83
C GLY A 235 -1.29 -22.02 -0.86
N MET A 236 -0.43 -21.05 -0.51
CA MET A 236 0.68 -21.24 0.42
C MET A 236 0.21 -21.15 1.88
N ASP A 237 0.95 -21.79 2.79
CA ASP A 237 0.65 -21.70 4.22
C ASP A 237 0.86 -20.28 4.78
N THR A 238 -0.09 -19.86 5.61
CA THR A 238 -0.12 -18.56 6.27
C THR A 238 -0.20 -18.65 7.79
N GLU A 239 -0.34 -19.85 8.37
CA GLU A 239 -0.55 -20.05 9.81
C GLU A 239 0.65 -19.56 10.62
N GLN A 240 1.86 -19.99 10.26
CA GLN A 240 3.08 -19.56 10.95
C GLN A 240 3.26 -18.03 10.89
N MET A 241 3.05 -17.42 9.73
CA MET A 241 3.19 -15.97 9.56
C MET A 241 2.14 -15.19 10.37
N ALA A 242 0.91 -15.71 10.46
CA ALA A 242 -0.12 -15.12 11.29
C ALA A 242 0.24 -15.22 12.78
N ALA A 243 0.72 -16.38 13.25
CA ALA A 243 1.18 -16.55 14.62
C ALA A 243 2.30 -15.56 14.97
N GLU A 244 3.34 -15.47 14.13
CA GLU A 244 4.44 -14.50 14.31
C GLU A 244 3.93 -13.05 14.35
N PHE A 245 2.94 -12.70 13.54
CA PHE A 245 2.33 -11.37 13.58
C PHE A 245 1.58 -11.09 14.90
N HIS A 246 0.85 -12.08 15.43
CA HIS A 246 0.10 -11.96 16.68
C HIS A 246 1.02 -11.90 17.91
N ASP A 247 2.06 -12.75 17.94
CA ASP A 247 3.01 -12.85 19.06
C ASP A 247 3.81 -11.56 19.26
N ASN A 248 4.00 -10.76 18.20
CA ASN A 248 4.64 -9.44 18.29
C ASN A 248 3.74 -8.35 18.90
N GLY A 249 2.59 -8.71 19.47
CA GLY A 249 1.70 -7.78 20.18
C GLY A 249 1.10 -6.70 19.28
N ARG A 250 1.18 -6.87 17.95
CA ARG A 250 0.59 -5.97 16.96
C ARG A 250 -0.89 -6.32 16.70
N ASP A 251 -1.55 -6.91 17.69
CA ASP A 251 -2.87 -7.56 17.61
C ASP A 251 -4.06 -6.61 17.34
N ILE A 252 -3.75 -5.33 17.13
CA ILE A 252 -4.68 -4.29 16.69
C ILE A 252 -5.19 -4.54 15.25
N PHE A 253 -4.56 -5.48 14.51
CA PHE A 253 -4.71 -5.64 13.06
C PHE A 253 -5.15 -7.04 12.58
N SER A 254 -5.59 -7.93 13.49
CA SER A 254 -5.90 -9.34 13.17
C SER A 254 -6.96 -9.53 12.05
N PRO A 255 -6.60 -10.08 10.87
CA PRO A 255 -7.57 -10.46 9.85
C PRO A 255 -8.13 -11.86 10.13
N GLN A 256 -8.90 -12.07 11.21
CA GLN A 256 -9.52 -13.39 11.50
C GLN A 256 -10.56 -13.88 10.45
N GLU A 257 -10.65 -13.29 9.27
CA GLU A 257 -11.61 -13.72 8.24
C GLU A 257 -10.97 -14.45 7.07
N THR A 258 -9.64 -14.54 7.03
CA THR A 258 -8.94 -15.28 5.99
C THR A 258 -8.83 -16.78 6.27
N ASP A 259 -9.16 -17.25 7.47
CA ASP A 259 -9.38 -18.68 7.77
C ASP A 259 -10.49 -19.32 6.90
N LYS A 260 -11.27 -18.50 6.18
CA LYS A 260 -12.25 -18.97 5.17
C LYS A 260 -11.69 -19.03 3.74
N LEU A 261 -10.42 -18.69 3.53
CA LEU A 261 -9.69 -18.87 2.28
C LEU A 261 -9.12 -20.29 2.12
N LYS A 262 -9.23 -21.16 3.15
CA LYS A 262 -8.86 -22.60 3.12
C LYS A 262 -9.66 -23.47 2.11
N ASN A 263 -10.41 -22.85 1.19
CA ASN A 263 -11.15 -23.52 0.10
C ASN A 263 -10.85 -22.86 -1.26
N ILE A 264 -9.62 -22.46 -1.48
CA ILE A 264 -9.10 -22.00 -2.78
C ILE A 264 -8.19 -23.12 -3.27
N GLY A 265 -8.78 -24.00 -4.08
CA GLY A 265 -8.02 -24.83 -5.01
C GLY A 265 -7.98 -24.14 -6.36
#